data_AF-A0A1B6I2V8-F1
#
_entry.id   AF-A0A1B6I2V8-F1
#
_cell.length_a   1.000
_cell.length_b   1.000
_cell.length_c   1.000
_cell.angle_alpha   90.00
_cell.angle_beta   90.00
_cell.angle_gamma   90.00
#
_symmetry.space_group_name_H-M   'P 1'
#
loop_
_entity.id
_entity.type
_entity.pdbx_description
1 polymer ?
#
loop_
_entity_poly.entity_id
_entity_poly.type
_entity_poly.pdbx_seq_one_letter_code
_entity_poly.pdbx_strand_id
1 'polypeptide(L)'
;MVSTLEELEAIRTKYKNLQREWDNQQEHLGRIQGDVLKLKSQLKNQSSFCASMGAIMGSLMWKTSRLPNVIEALLSTNRVSEFLCIVSGSLQSFLDTYNTSLPDVTTNETQFILSLVGT
;
A
#
# COMPACT_ATOMS: atom_id res chain seq x y z
N MET A 1 58.04 2.07 26.87
CA MET A 1 57.52 0.68 26.83
C MET A 1 56.17 0.53 27.54
N VAL A 2 55.94 1.21 28.68
CA VAL A 2 54.62 1.20 29.37
C VAL A 2 53.53 1.95 28.58
N SER A 3 53.82 3.14 28.06
CA SER A 3 52.86 3.97 27.28
C SER A 3 52.36 3.29 25.99
N THR A 4 53.20 2.49 25.32
CA THR A 4 52.82 1.76 24.10
C THR A 4 51.88 0.58 24.38
N LEU A 5 51.88 0.06 25.62
CA LEU A 5 51.01 -1.05 26.01
C LEU A 5 49.59 -0.55 26.31
N GLU A 6 49.49 0.59 27.00
CA GLU A 6 48.21 1.27 27.30
C GLU A 6 47.49 1.71 26.02
N GLU A 7 48.22 2.25 25.04
CA GLU A 7 47.66 2.60 23.73
C GLU A 7 47.11 1.38 22.97
N LEU A 8 47.81 0.24 23.05
CA LEU A 8 47.40 -1.00 22.39
C LEU A 8 46.13 -1.58 23.04
N GLU A 9 46.03 -1.52 24.37
CA GLU A 9 44.82 -1.90 25.10
C GLU A 9 43.63 -0.97 24.80
N ALA A 10 43.88 0.33 24.70
CA ALA A 10 42.86 1.31 24.31
C ALA A 10 42.34 1.05 22.89
N ILE A 11 43.22 0.78 21.93
CA ILE A 11 42.85 0.44 20.54
C ILE A 11 42.08 -0.88 20.50
N ARG A 12 42.54 -1.91 21.22
CA ARG A 12 41.84 -3.21 21.30
C ARG A 12 40.42 -3.04 21.84
N THR A 13 40.24 -2.20 22.85
CA THR A 13 38.92 -1.93 23.44
C THR A 13 38.01 -1.20 22.45
N LYS A 14 38.54 -0.18 21.76
CA LYS A 14 37.80 0.52 20.69
C LYS A 14 37.38 -0.42 19.56
N TYR A 15 38.28 -1.28 19.10
CA TYR A 15 37.99 -2.27 18.07
C TYR A 15 36.86 -3.21 18.49
N LYS A 16 36.93 -3.77 19.71
CA LYS A 16 35.88 -4.67 20.23
C LYS A 16 34.52 -3.96 20.33
N ASN A 17 34.51 -2.70 20.76
CA ASN A 17 33.27 -1.93 20.83
C ASN A 17 32.71 -1.64 19.44
N LEU A 18 33.56 -1.29 18.49
CA LEU A 18 33.14 -1.06 17.11
C LEU A 18 32.63 -2.34 16.44
N GLN A 19 33.27 -3.48 16.68
CA GLN A 19 32.79 -4.78 16.19
C GLN A 19 31.40 -5.09 16.75
N ARG A 20 31.19 -4.89 18.06
CA ARG A 20 29.87 -5.12 18.68
C ARG A 20 28.80 -4.20 18.10
N GLU A 21 29.14 -2.92 17.89
CA GLU A 21 28.23 -1.96 17.28
C GLU A 21 27.88 -2.34 15.85
N TRP A 22 28.87 -2.78 15.07
CA TRP A 22 28.67 -3.30 13.72
C TRP A 22 27.73 -4.51 13.70
N ASP A 23 27.96 -5.50 14.57
CA ASP A 23 27.13 -6.71 14.64
C ASP A 23 25.67 -6.36 15.01
N ASN A 24 25.48 -5.45 15.97
CA ASN A 24 24.16 -4.95 16.35
C ASN A 24 23.46 -4.23 15.19
N GLN A 25 24.20 -3.40 14.43
CA GLN A 25 23.65 -2.69 13.29
C GLN A 25 23.27 -3.64 12.15
N GLN A 26 24.05 -4.69 11.90
CA GLN A 26 23.72 -5.71 10.91
C GLN A 26 22.44 -6.46 11.29
N GLU A 27 22.29 -6.83 12.57
CA GLU A 27 21.06 -7.47 13.04
C GLU A 27 19.85 -6.53 12.89
N HIS A 28 19.98 -5.26 13.28
CA HIS A 28 18.91 -4.28 13.16
C HIS A 28 18.53 -4.05 11.69
N LEU A 29 19.51 -3.98 10.79
CA LEU A 29 19.28 -3.83 9.35
C LEU A 29 18.51 -5.04 8.81
N GLY A 30 18.91 -6.26 9.21
CA GLY A 30 18.21 -7.48 8.82
C GLY A 30 16.74 -7.50 9.27
N ARG A 31 16.46 -7.04 10.50
CA ARG A 31 15.08 -6.91 11.01
C ARG A 31 14.26 -5.92 10.20
N ILE A 32 14.78 -4.71 9.95
CA ILE A 32 14.09 -3.70 9.13
C ILE A 32 13.81 -4.24 7.72
N GLN A 33 14.79 -4.89 7.09
CA GLN A 33 14.61 -5.47 5.75
C GLN A 33 13.48 -6.52 5.75
N GLY A 34 13.41 -7.36 6.78
CA GLY A 34 12.32 -8.32 6.97
C GLY A 34 10.96 -7.64 7.08
N ASP A 35 10.86 -6.59 7.89
CA ASP A 35 9.62 -5.83 8.08
C ASP A 35 9.17 -5.13 6.79
N VAL A 36 10.10 -4.53 6.04
CA VAL A 36 9.81 -3.90 4.74
C VAL A 36 9.24 -4.92 3.75
N LEU A 37 9.84 -6.11 3.66
CA LEU A 37 9.35 -7.16 2.77
C LEU A 37 7.95 -7.65 3.18
N LYS A 38 7.71 -7.81 4.48
CA LYS A 38 6.40 -8.20 5.02
C LYS A 38 5.34 -7.15 4.72
N LEU A 39 5.61 -5.88 5.02
CA LEU A 39 4.69 -4.76 4.76
C LEU A 39 4.40 -4.60 3.28
N LYS A 40 5.41 -4.75 2.41
CA LYS A 40 5.23 -4.71 0.95
C LYS A 40 4.28 -5.82 0.47
N SER A 41 4.42 -7.03 1.01
CA SER A 41 3.53 -8.16 0.69
C SER A 41 2.10 -7.91 1.17
N GLN A 42 1.95 -7.43 2.41
CA GLN A 42 0.64 -7.08 2.98
C GLN A 42 -0.06 -5.98 2.17
N LEU A 43 0.66 -4.92 1.79
CA LEU A 43 0.12 -3.83 0.99
C LEU A 43 -0.35 -4.31 -0.39
N LYS A 44 0.43 -5.18 -1.06
CA LYS A 44 0.04 -5.76 -2.35
C LYS A 44 -1.27 -6.57 -2.22
N ASN A 45 -1.37 -7.40 -1.18
CA ASN A 45 -2.56 -8.21 -0.95
C ASN A 45 -3.78 -7.35 -0.63
N GLN A 46 -3.62 -6.30 0.19
CA GLN A 46 -4.68 -5.37 0.52
C GLN A 46 -5.16 -4.60 -0.71
N SER A 47 -4.24 -4.13 -1.56
CA SER A 47 -4.57 -3.46 -2.83
C SER A 47 -5.44 -4.35 -3.73
N SER A 48 -5.02 -5.60 -3.93
CA SER A 48 -5.76 -6.56 -4.75
C SER A 48 -7.15 -6.86 -4.16
N PHE A 49 -7.23 -7.08 -2.84
CA PHE A 49 -8.50 -7.31 -2.15
C PHE A 49 -9.46 -6.12 -2.29
N CYS A 50 -8.97 -4.89 -2.05
CA CYS A 50 -9.76 -3.68 -2.20
C CYS A 50 -10.26 -3.48 -3.64
N ALA A 51 -9.41 -3.74 -4.64
CA ALA A 51 -9.82 -3.67 -6.06
C ALA A 51 -10.91 -4.70 -6.37
N SER A 52 -10.74 -5.98 -5.97
CA SER A 52 -11.76 -7.01 -6.18
C SER A 52 -13.09 -6.70 -5.48
N MET A 53 -13.02 -6.29 -4.21
CA MET A 53 -14.21 -5.90 -3.44
C MET A 53 -14.92 -4.71 -4.08
N GLY A 54 -14.15 -3.69 -4.48
CA GLY A 54 -14.67 -2.52 -5.17
C GLY A 54 -15.34 -2.87 -6.49
N ALA A 55 -14.76 -3.76 -7.30
CA ALA A 55 -15.36 -4.22 -8.56
C ALA A 55 -16.70 -4.92 -8.32
N ILE A 56 -16.77 -5.84 -7.35
CA ILE A 56 -18.01 -6.53 -6.97
C ILE A 56 -19.07 -5.52 -6.51
N MET A 57 -18.70 -4.62 -5.59
CA MET A 57 -19.64 -3.62 -5.05
C MET A 57 -20.11 -2.64 -6.12
N GLY A 58 -19.21 -2.15 -6.99
CA GLY A 58 -19.55 -1.25 -8.10
C GLY A 58 -20.51 -1.92 -9.08
N SER A 59 -20.26 -3.18 -9.46
CA SER A 59 -21.16 -3.95 -10.33
C SER A 59 -22.56 -4.13 -9.72
N LEU A 60 -22.64 -4.44 -8.41
CA LEU A 60 -23.91 -4.54 -7.70
C LEU A 60 -24.63 -3.19 -7.61
N MET A 61 -23.90 -2.12 -7.32
CA MET A 61 -24.45 -0.76 -7.28
C MET A 61 -25.01 -0.36 -8.64
N TRP A 62 -24.31 -0.65 -9.74
CA TRP A 62 -24.79 -0.34 -11.09
C TRP A 62 -26.04 -1.13 -11.47
N LYS A 63 -26.12 -2.41 -11.09
CA LYS A 63 -27.33 -3.22 -11.32
C LYS A 63 -28.52 -2.67 -10.53
N THR A 64 -28.30 -2.29 -9.29
CA THR A 64 -29.36 -1.83 -8.39
C THR A 64 -29.77 -0.38 -8.65
N SER A 65 -28.88 0.48 -9.15
CA SER A 65 -29.18 1.85 -9.54
C SER A 65 -30.15 1.94 -10.73
N ARG A 66 -30.44 0.83 -11.42
CA ARG A 66 -31.48 0.78 -12.46
C ARG A 66 -32.90 0.69 -11.88
N LEU A 67 -33.02 0.53 -10.57
CA LEU A 67 -34.30 0.47 -9.86
C LEU A 67 -34.61 1.84 -9.24
N PRO A 68 -35.72 2.51 -9.62
CA PRO A 68 -36.07 3.85 -9.11
C PRO A 68 -36.09 3.93 -7.58
N ASN A 69 -36.69 2.95 -6.91
CA ASN A 69 -36.77 2.90 -5.44
C ASN A 69 -35.39 2.86 -4.77
N VAL A 70 -34.38 2.26 -5.43
CA VAL A 70 -33.01 2.23 -4.92
C VAL A 70 -32.32 3.57 -5.11
N ILE A 71 -32.53 4.23 -6.25
CA ILE A 71 -32.02 5.59 -6.46
C ILE A 71 -32.63 6.55 -5.43
N GLU A 72 -33.94 6.48 -5.20
CA GLU A 72 -34.60 7.29 -4.17
C GLU A 72 -34.02 7.05 -2.78
N ALA A 73 -33.78 5.78 -2.41
CA ALA A 73 -33.12 5.44 -1.17
C ALA A 73 -31.69 6.01 -1.11
N LEU A 74 -30.89 5.89 -2.17
CA LEU A 74 -29.54 6.44 -2.23
C LEU A 74 -29.53 7.97 -2.12
N LEU A 75 -30.41 8.66 -2.85
CA LEU A 75 -30.55 10.12 -2.80
C LEU A 75 -31.11 10.63 -1.47
N SER A 76 -31.89 9.80 -0.76
CA SER A 76 -32.33 10.11 0.61
C SER A 76 -31.18 10.02 1.62
N THR A 77 -30.06 9.38 1.26
CA THR A 77 -28.84 9.41 2.06
C THR A 77 -28.03 10.67 1.77
N ASN A 78 -27.32 11.17 2.78
CA ASN A 78 -26.34 12.25 2.60
C ASN A 78 -24.96 11.76 2.11
N ARG A 79 -24.86 10.52 1.60
CA ARG A 79 -23.60 9.85 1.28
C ARG A 79 -23.25 9.85 -0.21
N VAL A 80 -24.15 10.33 -1.07
CA VAL A 80 -23.93 10.37 -2.53
C VAL A 80 -22.70 11.20 -2.88
N SER A 81 -22.51 12.35 -2.23
CA SER A 81 -21.32 13.18 -2.45
C SER A 81 -20.03 12.44 -2.07
N GLU A 82 -20.03 11.73 -0.94
CA GLU A 82 -18.87 10.94 -0.50
C GLU A 82 -18.55 9.81 -1.49
N PHE A 83 -19.58 9.13 -1.98
CA PHE A 83 -19.43 8.11 -3.01
C PHE A 83 -18.82 8.68 -4.29
N LEU A 84 -19.32 9.82 -4.79
CA LEU A 84 -18.76 10.47 -5.98
C LEU A 84 -17.31 10.93 -5.77
N CYS A 85 -16.96 11.39 -4.58
CA CYS A 85 -15.56 11.67 -4.23
C CYS A 85 -14.68 10.42 -4.28
N ILE A 86 -15.17 9.27 -3.80
CA ILE A 86 -14.45 7.99 -3.90
C ILE A 86 -14.27 7.59 -5.36
N VAL A 87 -15.32 7.72 -6.19
CA VAL A 87 -15.24 7.41 -7.64
C VAL A 87 -14.18 8.29 -8.32
N SER A 88 -14.26 9.61 -8.12
CA SER A 88 -13.33 10.56 -8.71
C SER A 88 -11.89 10.32 -8.23
N GLY A 89 -11.69 10.13 -6.93
CA GLY A 89 -10.36 9.88 -6.37
C GLY A 89 -9.76 8.55 -6.82
N SER A 90 -10.59 7.50 -6.96
CA SER A 90 -10.14 6.19 -7.45
C SER A 90 -9.70 6.27 -8.91
N LEU A 91 -10.47 6.96 -9.75
CA LEU A 91 -10.13 7.16 -11.16
C LEU A 91 -8.85 7.98 -11.31
N GLN A 92 -8.71 9.08 -10.56
CA GLN A 92 -7.49 9.89 -10.59
C GLN A 92 -6.27 9.08 -10.16
N SER A 93 -6.38 8.34 -9.04
CA SER A 93 -5.28 7.51 -8.54
C SER A 93 -4.86 6.43 -9.53
N PHE A 94 -5.82 5.82 -10.24
CA PHE A 94 -5.54 4.85 -11.28
C PHE A 94 -4.78 5.48 -12.45
N LEU A 95 -5.23 6.65 -12.94
CA LEU A 95 -4.54 7.38 -14.00
C LEU A 95 -3.13 7.82 -13.60
N ASP A 96 -2.96 8.31 -12.38
CA ASP A 96 -1.65 8.71 -11.85
C ASP A 96 -0.69 7.51 -11.76
N THR A 97 -1.21 6.35 -11.36
CA THR A 97 -0.43 5.10 -11.23
C THR A 97 0.03 4.56 -12.59
N TYR A 98 -0.85 4.61 -13.59
CA TYR A 98 -0.64 4.00 -14.91
C TYR A 98 -0.39 5.03 -16.03
N ASN A 99 0.08 6.23 -15.66
CA ASN A 99 0.22 7.43 -16.49
C ASN A 99 0.90 7.21 -17.88
N THR A 100 1.68 6.15 -18.04
CA THR A 100 2.36 5.80 -19.30
C THR A 100 1.70 4.69 -20.11
N SER A 101 1.02 3.75 -19.45
CA SER A 101 0.36 2.61 -20.09
C SER A 101 -0.69 2.05 -19.16
N LEU A 102 -1.93 2.03 -19.64
CA LEU A 102 -3.03 1.40 -18.91
C LEU A 102 -2.82 -0.12 -18.83
N PRO A 103 -3.18 -0.74 -17.69
CA PRO A 103 -3.12 -2.18 -17.52
C PRO A 103 -4.25 -2.86 -18.31
N ASP A 104 -4.09 -4.15 -18.56
CA ASP A 104 -5.09 -4.94 -19.29
C ASP A 104 -6.48 -4.89 -18.63
N VAL A 105 -7.53 -5.00 -19.45
CA VAL A 105 -8.93 -4.93 -18.99
C VAL A 105 -9.26 -6.04 -18.01
N THR A 106 -8.57 -7.19 -18.06
CA THR A 106 -8.81 -8.31 -17.14
C THR A 106 -8.23 -8.11 -15.74
N THR A 107 -7.43 -7.07 -15.51
CA THR A 107 -6.87 -6.78 -14.19
C THR A 107 -7.95 -6.32 -13.21
N ASN A 108 -7.77 -6.64 -11.93
CA ASN A 108 -8.71 -6.27 -10.87
C ASN A 108 -8.87 -4.75 -10.77
N GLU A 109 -7.78 -4.01 -10.93
CA GLU A 109 -7.73 -2.56 -10.89
C GLU A 109 -8.54 -1.94 -12.03
N THR A 110 -8.39 -2.43 -13.27
CA THR A 110 -9.20 -1.95 -14.40
C THR A 110 -10.67 -2.33 -14.23
N GLN A 111 -10.98 -3.56 -13.84
CA GLN A 111 -12.35 -4.00 -13.59
C GLN A 111 -13.03 -3.19 -12.49
N PHE A 112 -12.29 -2.79 -11.46
CA PHE A 112 -12.79 -1.90 -10.42
C PHE A 112 -13.18 -0.53 -10.99
N ILE A 113 -12.28 0.11 -11.74
CA ILE A 113 -12.56 1.43 -12.34
C ILE A 113 -13.75 1.35 -13.31
N LEU A 114 -13.79 0.33 -14.16
CA LEU A 114 -14.91 0.11 -15.09
C LEU A 114 -16.23 -0.07 -14.33
N SER A 115 -16.23 -0.85 -13.26
CA SER A 115 -17.40 -1.07 -12.42
C SER A 115 -17.89 0.21 -11.73
N LEU A 116 -16.99 1.13 -11.36
CA LEU A 116 -17.36 2.42 -10.77
C LEU A 116 -18.03 3.35 -11.78
N VAL A 117 -17.62 3.29 -13.05
CA VAL A 117 -18.19 4.13 -14.13
C VAL A 117 -19.34 3.45 -14.88
N GLY A 118 -19.68 2.21 -14.51
CA GLY A 118 -20.87 1.50 -15.02
C GLY A 118 -20.66 0.71 -16.31
N THR A 119 -19.41 0.32 -16.61
CA THR A 119 -19.00 -0.54 -17.74
C THR A 119 -18.55 -1.91 -17.27
#